data_AF-A0A926EYS5-F1
#
_entry.id   AF-A0A926EYS5-F1
#
_cell.length_a   1.000
_cell.length_b   1.000
_cell.length_c   1.000
_cell.angle_alpha   90.00
_cell.angle_beta   90.00
_cell.angle_gamma   90.00
#
_symmetry.space_group_name_H-M   'P 1'
#
loop_
_entity.id
_entity.type
_entity.pdbx_description
1 polymer ?
#
loop_
_entity_poly.entity_id
_entity_poly.type
_entity_poly.pdbx_seq_one_letter_code
_entity_poly.pdbx_strand_id
1 'polypeptide(L)' 'MNISTEDILKKKIQDAQEMVRDYEIFSKKVDDSEIADLFKDFAEECGFQASSLLETYKKKYGDR' A
#
# COMPACT_ATOMS: atom_id res chain seq x y z
N MET A 1 -14.70 -13.10 14.97
CA MET A 1 -15.16 -11.92 14.19
C MET A 1 -15.57 -12.40 12.80
N ASN A 2 -16.75 -12.04 12.33
CA ASN A 2 -17.10 -12.18 10.92
C ASN A 2 -16.64 -10.90 10.23
N ILE A 3 -15.47 -10.94 9.62
CA ILE A 3 -14.91 -9.80 8.87
C ILE A 3 -15.52 -9.85 7.47
N SER A 4 -16.15 -8.76 7.02
CA SER A 4 -16.73 -8.71 5.68
C SER A 4 -15.65 -8.59 4.61
N THR A 5 -15.97 -8.93 3.36
CA THR A 5 -15.07 -8.69 2.21
C THR A 5 -14.73 -7.20 2.05
N GLU A 6 -15.66 -6.31 2.42
CA GLU A 6 -15.44 -4.86 2.42
C GLU A 6 -14.36 -4.46 3.45
N ASP A 7 -14.45 -5.01 4.66
CA ASP A 7 -13.47 -4.75 5.73
C ASP A 7 -12.08 -5.30 5.38
N ILE A 8 -12.02 -6.47 4.77
CA ILE A 8 -10.76 -7.06 4.27
C ILE A 8 -10.12 -6.13 3.23
N LEU A 9 -10.92 -5.60 2.30
CA LEU A 9 -10.43 -4.69 1.27
C LEU A 9 -9.93 -3.37 1.86
N LYS A 10 -10.67 -2.76 2.79
CA LYS A 10 -10.24 -1.55 3.52
C LYS A 10 -8.93 -1.79 4.26
N LYS A 11 -8.80 -2.92 4.94
CA LYS A 11 -7.57 -3.29 5.62
C LYS A 11 -6.40 -3.40 4.64
N LYS A 12 -6.59 -4.06 3.50
CA LYS A 12 -5.52 -4.20 2.50
C LYS A 12 -5.11 -2.88 1.85
N ILE A 13 -6.02 -1.93 1.70
CA ILE A 13 -5.67 -0.56 1.28
C ILE A 13 -4.74 0.09 2.32
N GLN A 14 -5.09 0.00 3.60
CA GLN A 14 -4.29 0.57 4.69
C GLN A 14 -2.92 -0.10 4.79
N ASP A 15 -2.87 -1.43 4.72
CA ASP A 15 -1.62 -2.20 4.73
C ASP A 15 -0.69 -1.73 3.58
N ALA A 16 -1.21 -1.59 2.35
CA ALA A 16 -0.41 -1.14 1.21
C ALA A 16 0.09 0.30 1.38
N GLN A 17 -0.76 1.20 1.90
CA GLN A 17 -0.37 2.58 2.20
C GLN A 17 0.68 2.68 3.31
N GLU A 18 0.64 1.79 4.30
CA GLU A 18 1.65 1.68 5.34
C GLU A 18 2.99 1.23 4.74
N MET A 19 2.98 0.23 3.85
CA MET A 19 4.20 -0.21 3.16
C MET A 19 4.82 0.87 2.29
N VAL A 20 4.02 1.69 1.58
CA VAL A 20 4.55 2.88 0.87
C VAL A 20 5.35 3.75 1.83
N ARG A 21 4.75 4.12 2.96
CA ARG A 21 5.37 5.01 3.95
C ARG A 21 6.64 4.41 4.54
N ASP A 22 6.59 3.13 4.89
CA ASP A 22 7.72 2.43 5.50
C ASP A 22 8.90 2.36 4.52
N TYR A 23 8.67 1.92 3.29
CA TYR A 23 9.71 1.87 2.26
C TYR A 23 10.28 3.26 1.94
N GLU A 24 9.45 4.29 1.84
CA GLU A 24 9.92 5.68 1.64
C GLU A 24 10.75 6.21 2.82
N ILE A 25 10.41 5.82 4.05
CA ILE A 25 11.17 6.21 5.24
C ILE A 25 12.49 5.44 5.30
N PHE A 26 12.48 4.14 5.02
CA PHE A 26 13.67 3.31 5.12
C PHE A 26 14.65 3.54 3.98
N SER A 27 14.19 3.86 2.77
CA SER A 27 15.07 4.23 1.65
C SER A 27 15.93 5.48 1.94
N LYS A 28 15.52 6.29 2.92
CA LYS A 28 16.26 7.48 3.41
C LYS A 28 17.14 7.21 4.63
N LYS A 29 17.02 6.03 5.24
CA LYS A 29 17.72 5.65 6.49
C LYS A 29 18.81 4.60 6.30
N VAL A 30 18.71 3.79 5.25
CA VAL A 30 19.72 2.78 4.93
C VAL A 30 20.90 3.44 4.19
N ASP A 31 22.12 3.00 4.51
CA ASP A 31 23.35 3.55 3.92
C ASP A 31 23.73 2.84 2.61
N ASP A 32 23.23 1.63 2.39
CA ASP A 32 23.47 0.85 1.17
C ASP A 32 22.59 1.36 0.03
N SER A 33 23.22 1.81 -1.05
CA SER A 33 22.52 2.41 -2.19
C SER A 33 21.65 1.42 -2.96
N GLU A 34 22.07 0.15 -3.07
CA GLU A 34 21.29 -0.87 -3.78
C GLU A 34 20.01 -1.18 -3.00
N ILE A 35 20.11 -1.28 -1.67
CA ILE A 35 18.94 -1.48 -0.79
C ILE A 35 18.04 -0.23 -0.80
N ALA A 36 18.63 0.97 -0.77
CA ALA A 36 17.87 2.22 -0.82
C ALA A 36 17.03 2.33 -2.09
N ASP A 37 17.61 1.97 -3.24
CA ASP A 37 16.90 2.02 -4.52
C ASP A 37 15.84 0.93 -4.61
N LEU A 38 16.12 -0.30 -4.15
CA LEU A 38 15.12 -1.35 -4.07
C LEU A 38 13.89 -0.95 -3.22
N PHE A 39 14.11 -0.25 -2.11
CA PHE A 39 13.01 0.26 -1.29
C PHE A 39 12.20 1.35 -2.01
N LYS A 40 12.81 2.20 -2.83
CA LYS A 40 12.06 3.18 -3.64
C LYS A 40 11.16 2.47 -4.64
N ASP A 41 11.67 1.44 -5.32
CA ASP A 41 10.89 0.65 -6.28
C ASP A 41 9.70 -0.03 -5.59
N PHE A 42 9.91 -0.62 -4.42
CA PHE A 42 8.82 -1.24 -3.64
C PHE A 42 7.81 -0.23 -3.10
N ALA A 43 8.23 0.99 -2.77
CA ALA A 43 7.29 2.06 -2.42
C ALA A 43 6.36 2.39 -3.60
N GLU A 44 6.88 2.46 -4.82
CA GLU A 44 6.09 2.69 -6.03
C GLU A 44 5.11 1.53 -6.30
N GLU A 45 5.58 0.29 -6.21
CA GLU A 45 4.73 -0.90 -6.37
C GLU A 45 3.59 -0.95 -5.35
N CYS A 46 3.89 -0.66 -4.08
CA CYS A 46 2.87 -0.57 -3.02
C CYS A 46 1.87 0.56 -3.30
N GLY A 47 2.34 1.68 -3.88
CA GLY A 47 1.49 2.77 -4.32
C GLY A 47 0.50 2.33 -5.41
N PHE A 48 0.97 1.57 -6.40
CA PHE A 48 0.13 0.99 -7.44
C PHE A 48 -0.91 0.01 -6.85
N GLN A 49 -0.49 -0.84 -5.91
CA GLN A 49 -1.40 -1.74 -5.20
C GLN A 49 -2.48 -0.96 -4.44
N ALA A 50 -2.10 0.05 -3.64
CA ALA A 50 -3.03 0.87 -2.88
C ALA A 50 -4.05 1.58 -3.79
N SER A 51 -3.60 2.11 -4.93
CA SER A 51 -4.45 2.76 -5.93
C SER A 51 -5.47 1.77 -6.53
N SER A 52 -5.00 0.61 -6.98
CA SER A 52 -5.84 -0.44 -7.58
C SER A 52 -6.90 -0.97 -6.59
N LEU A 53 -6.52 -1.15 -5.33
CA LEU A 53 -7.43 -1.56 -4.26
C LEU A 53 -8.47 -0.48 -3.98
N LEU A 54 -8.07 0.80 -3.93
CA LEU A 54 -8.98 1.92 -3.72
C LEU A 54 -9.97 2.10 -4.87
N GLU A 55 -9.52 1.97 -6.12
CA GLU A 55 -10.39 2.01 -7.30
C GLU A 55 -11.43 0.89 -7.24
N THR A 56 -10.99 -0.33 -6.92
CA THR A 56 -11.88 -1.49 -6.75
C THR A 56 -12.89 -1.24 -5.63
N TYR A 57 -12.44 -0.69 -4.49
CA TYR A 57 -13.30 -0.35 -3.38
C TYR A 57 -14.37 0.66 -3.80
N LYS A 58 -13.99 1.76 -4.46
CA LYS A 58 -14.93 2.78 -4.96
C LYS A 58 -15.95 2.18 -5.94
N LYS A 59 -15.50 1.32 -6.87
CA LYS A 59 -16.39 0.66 -7.83
C LYS A 59 -17.41 -0.29 -7.18
N LYS A 60 -17.06 -0.92 -6.05
CA LYS A 60 -17.91 -1.92 -5.39
C LYS A 60 -18.77 -1.34 -4.26
N TYR A 61 -18.31 -0.27 -3.62
CA TYR A 61 -18.86 0.25 -2.36
C TYR A 61 -18.99 1.77 -2.31
N GLY A 62 -18.61 2.52 -3.37
CA GLY A 62 -18.54 3.98 -3.36
C GLY A 62 -19.87 4.74 -3.51
N ASP A 63 -20.93 4.07 -3.95
CA ASP A 63 -22.29 4.66 -4.07
C ASP A 63 -23.15 4.44 -2.81
N ARG A 64 -22.54 4.06 -1.68
CA ARG A 64 -23.22 3.82 -0.40
C ARG A 64 -23.01 4.95 0.58
#